data_AF-A0A353D7S0-F1
#
_entry.id   AF-A0A353D7S0-F1
#
_cell.length_a   1.000
_cell.length_b   1.000
_cell.length_c   1.000
_cell.angle_alpha   90.00
_cell.angle_beta   90.00
_cell.angle_gamma   90.00
#
_symmetry.space_group_name_H-M   'P 1'
#
loop_
_entity.id
_entity.type
_entity.pdbx_description
1 polymer ?
#
loop_
_entity_poly.entity_id
_entity_poly.type
_entity_poly.pdbx_seq_one_letter_code
_entity_poly.pdbx_strand_id
1 'polypeptide(L)'
;MSGKKMWGGRFAAATDALVEGYTQSVSFDHRLYAEDIAGSKAHARMLAAQGIITRDEAAALIQGLDTVLAEIESGAFTWDPALEDVHMNIESRLTALVGPVGGKLHTGRSRNDQVALDFRLFVSGRAAAWSAGL
;
A
#
# COMPACT_ATOMS: atom_id res chain seq x y z
N MET A 1 -13.56 0.00 15.38
CA MET A 1 -12.71 1.02 16.04
C MET A 1 -12.47 2.13 15.03
N SER A 2 -12.63 3.39 15.44
CA SER A 2 -12.79 4.58 14.58
C SER A 2 -11.83 4.63 13.37
N GLY A 3 -12.41 4.77 12.17
CA GLY A 3 -11.74 4.99 10.88
C GLY A 3 -11.04 6.34 10.84
N LYS A 4 -9.93 6.44 11.58
CA LYS A 4 -9.09 7.65 11.60
C LYS A 4 -8.11 7.55 10.43
N LYS A 5 -8.33 8.37 9.40
CA LYS A 5 -7.42 8.53 8.25
C LYS A 5 -5.99 8.77 8.76
N MET A 6 -4.98 8.20 8.08
CA MET A 6 -3.58 8.32 8.51
C MET A 6 -3.11 9.79 8.62
N TRP A 7 -3.72 10.71 7.87
CA TRP A 7 -3.42 12.14 7.88
C TRP A 7 -4.47 13.00 8.63
N GLY A 8 -5.55 12.40 9.12
CA GLY A 8 -6.70 13.10 9.69
C GLY A 8 -6.50 13.67 11.10
N GLY A 9 -5.35 13.42 11.73
CA GLY A 9 -5.09 13.77 13.15
C GLY A 9 -5.14 15.26 13.49
N ARG A 10 -5.15 16.15 12.49
CA ARG A 10 -5.18 17.62 12.65
C ARG A 10 -6.54 18.26 12.37
N PHE A 11 -7.55 17.50 11.98
CA PHE A 11 -8.86 18.02 11.63
C PHE A 11 -9.87 17.82 12.76
N ALA A 12 -10.71 18.83 12.99
CA ALA A 12 -11.76 18.79 14.02
C ALA A 12 -13.05 18.10 13.54
N ALA A 13 -13.24 17.99 12.22
CA ALA A 13 -14.40 17.39 11.58
C ALA A 13 -13.97 16.37 10.52
N ALA A 14 -14.90 15.48 10.15
CA ALA A 14 -14.72 14.55 9.04
C ALA A 14 -14.62 15.31 7.70
N THR A 15 -13.95 14.70 6.72
CA THR A 15 -13.92 15.20 5.34
C THR A 15 -15.33 15.12 4.74
N ASP A 16 -15.70 16.13 3.95
CA ASP A 16 -16.98 16.11 3.22
C ASP A 16 -16.98 15.00 2.17
N ALA A 17 -18.11 14.32 2.00
CA ALA A 17 -18.24 13.19 1.07
C ALA A 17 -17.94 13.56 -0.40
N LEU A 18 -18.24 14.80 -0.82
CA LEU A 18 -17.88 15.29 -2.15
C LEU A 18 -16.36 15.41 -2.32
N VAL A 19 -15.67 15.84 -1.26
CA VAL A 19 -14.21 15.92 -1.27
C VAL A 19 -13.63 14.50 -1.31
N GLU A 20 -14.13 13.57 -0.49
CA GLU A 20 -13.68 12.17 -0.52
C GLU A 20 -13.84 11.52 -1.89
N GLY A 21 -15.01 11.71 -2.53
CA GLY A 21 -15.27 11.19 -3.87
C GLY A 21 -14.38 11.81 -4.94
N TYR A 22 -14.00 13.09 -4.79
CA TYR A 22 -13.12 13.78 -5.71
C TYR A 22 -11.63 13.41 -5.51
N THR A 23 -11.20 13.18 -4.28
CA THR A 23 -9.78 12.98 -3.95
C THR A 23 -9.35 11.53 -3.93
N GLN A 24 -10.27 10.57 -3.81
CA GLN A 24 -9.90 9.15 -3.89
C GLN A 24 -9.27 8.84 -5.26
N SER A 25 -8.22 8.05 -5.23
CA SER A 25 -7.52 7.56 -6.42
C SER A 25 -7.66 6.05 -6.61
N VAL A 26 -8.15 5.29 -5.62
CA VAL A 26 -8.31 3.83 -5.70
C VAL A 26 -9.15 3.37 -6.90
N SER A 27 -10.10 4.19 -7.35
CA SER A 27 -10.85 3.92 -8.58
C SER A 27 -10.00 3.70 -9.84
N PHE A 28 -8.76 4.20 -9.87
CA PHE A 28 -7.83 4.02 -10.98
C PHE A 28 -6.42 3.55 -10.59
N ASP A 29 -5.92 3.90 -9.40
CA ASP A 29 -4.56 3.57 -8.96
C ASP A 29 -4.45 2.16 -8.35
N HIS A 30 -5.57 1.47 -8.10
CA HIS A 30 -5.58 0.04 -7.72
C HIS A 30 -4.77 -0.80 -8.70
N ARG A 31 -4.62 -0.34 -9.96
CA ARG A 31 -3.80 -0.97 -11.00
C ARG A 31 -2.30 -1.05 -10.65
N LEU A 32 -1.83 -0.27 -9.67
CA LEU A 32 -0.45 -0.23 -9.19
C LEU A 32 -0.20 -1.22 -8.03
N TYR A 33 -1.17 -2.09 -7.68
CA TYR A 33 -1.07 -2.96 -6.51
C TYR A 33 0.19 -3.84 -6.51
N ALA A 34 0.59 -4.35 -7.68
CA ALA A 34 1.71 -5.26 -7.79
C ALA A 34 3.03 -4.54 -7.48
N GLU A 35 3.18 -3.31 -7.99
CA GLU A 35 4.32 -2.44 -7.74
C GLU A 35 4.38 -1.98 -6.28
N ASP A 36 3.26 -1.55 -5.70
CA ASP A 36 3.20 -1.14 -4.29
C ASP A 36 3.61 -2.28 -3.36
N ILE A 37 3.09 -3.49 -3.60
CA ILE A 37 3.43 -4.69 -2.82
C ILE A 37 4.91 -5.04 -2.98
N ALA A 38 5.45 -5.00 -4.20
CA ALA A 38 6.85 -5.29 -4.45
C ALA A 38 7.78 -4.27 -3.76
N GLY A 39 7.47 -2.98 -3.89
CA GLY A 39 8.17 -1.89 -3.22
C GLY A 39 8.09 -2.00 -1.68
N SER A 40 6.92 -2.34 -1.16
CA SER A 40 6.70 -2.54 0.28
C SER A 40 7.45 -3.75 0.84
N LYS A 41 7.57 -4.86 0.10
CA LYS A 41 8.43 -5.99 0.49
C LYS A 41 9.91 -5.60 0.52
N ALA A 42 10.37 -4.82 -0.47
CA ALA A 42 11.74 -4.32 -0.48
C ALA A 42 12.02 -3.38 0.71
N HIS A 43 11.07 -2.48 1.01
CA HIS A 43 11.15 -1.57 2.15
C HIS A 43 11.20 -2.31 3.49
N ALA A 44 10.34 -3.32 3.69
CA ALA A 44 10.36 -4.15 4.90
C ALA A 44 11.73 -4.83 5.12
N ARG A 45 12.36 -5.35 4.05
CA ARG A 45 13.72 -5.90 4.12
C ARG A 45 14.75 -4.85 4.51
N MET A 46 14.65 -3.65 3.94
CA MET A 46 15.53 -2.53 4.26
C MET A 46 15.39 -2.12 5.74
N LEU A 47 14.16 -1.98 6.25
CA LEU A 47 13.92 -1.63 7.66
C LEU A 47 14.58 -2.64 8.62
N ALA A 48 14.50 -3.93 8.33
CA ALA A 48 15.18 -4.95 9.13
C ALA A 48 16.71 -4.87 9.00
N ALA A 49 17.24 -4.61 7.81
CA ALA A 49 18.67 -4.42 7.59
C ALA A 49 19.23 -3.20 8.37
N GLN A 50 18.42 -2.15 8.54
CA GLN A 50 18.75 -0.96 9.34
C GLN A 50 18.48 -1.15 10.84
N GLY A 51 17.93 -2.29 11.27
CA GLY A 51 17.59 -2.55 12.67
C GLY A 51 16.40 -1.74 13.20
N ILE A 52 15.57 -1.16 12.32
CA ILE A 52 14.35 -0.41 12.69
C ILE A 52 13.23 -1.38 13.10
N ILE A 53 13.19 -2.55 12.46
CA ILE A 53 12.34 -3.67 12.84
C ILE A 53 13.18 -4.95 12.93
N THR A 54 12.67 -5.97 13.61
CA THR A 54 13.33 -7.28 13.68
C THR A 54 13.20 -8.05 12.36
N ARG A 55 14.04 -9.07 12.17
CA ARG A 55 13.93 -9.97 11.01
C ARG A 55 12.60 -10.73 10.98
N ASP A 56 12.10 -11.11 12.15
CA ASP A 56 10.82 -11.82 12.27
C ASP A 56 9.64 -10.90 11.93
N GLU A 57 9.69 -9.64 12.36
CA GLU A 57 8.71 -8.63 11.95
C GLU A 57 8.73 -8.37 10.44
N ALA A 58 9.92 -8.27 9.82
CA ALA A 58 10.02 -8.15 8.37
C ALA A 58 9.48 -9.40 7.64
N ALA A 59 9.75 -10.60 8.15
CA ALA A 59 9.21 -11.83 7.60
C ALA A 59 7.67 -11.87 7.67
N ALA A 60 7.09 -11.46 8.81
CA ALA A 60 5.65 -11.35 8.98
C ALA A 60 5.04 -10.34 8.00
N LEU A 61 5.65 -9.16 7.83
CA LEU A 61 5.20 -8.16 6.86
C LEU A 61 5.24 -8.69 5.42
N ILE A 62 6.32 -9.37 5.03
CA ILE A 62 6.47 -9.91 3.67
C ILE A 62 5.42 -11.00 3.40
N GLN A 63 5.21 -11.92 4.34
CA GLN A 63 4.19 -12.97 4.22
C GLN A 63 2.76 -12.40 4.20
N GLY A 64 2.50 -11.37 5.02
CA GLY A 64 1.24 -10.63 4.96
C GLY A 64 1.01 -9.98 3.60
N LEU A 65 2.04 -9.35 3.02
CA LEU A 65 1.99 -8.77 1.68
C LEU A 65 1.83 -9.82 0.57
N ASP A 66 2.40 -11.03 0.71
CA ASP A 66 2.12 -12.17 -0.18
C ASP A 66 0.64 -12.58 -0.10
N THR A 67 0.05 -12.56 1.09
CA THR A 67 -1.37 -12.88 1.29
C THR A 67 -2.28 -11.82 0.66
N VAL A 68 -1.98 -10.53 0.85
CA VAL A 68 -2.71 -9.43 0.20
C VAL A 68 -2.65 -9.56 -1.32
N LEU A 69 -1.47 -9.86 -1.89
CA LEU A 69 -1.31 -10.07 -3.32
C LEU A 69 -2.23 -11.18 -3.83
N ALA A 70 -2.24 -12.34 -3.15
CA ALA A 70 -3.08 -13.47 -3.52
C ALA A 70 -4.59 -13.14 -3.43
N GLU A 71 -5.00 -12.35 -2.44
CA GLU A 71 -6.39 -11.88 -2.33
C GLU A 71 -6.78 -10.97 -3.50
N ILE A 72 -5.88 -10.08 -3.93
CA ILE A 72 -6.12 -9.19 -5.07
C ILE A 72 -6.21 -10.01 -6.37
N GLU A 73 -5.25 -10.90 -6.62
CA GLU A 73 -5.18 -11.70 -7.84
C GLU A 73 -6.34 -12.71 -7.97
N SER A 74 -6.85 -13.22 -6.84
CA SER A 74 -8.03 -14.09 -6.82
C SER A 74 -9.37 -13.36 -6.91
N GLY A 75 -9.37 -12.02 -6.81
CA GLY A 75 -10.58 -11.20 -6.75
C GLY A 75 -11.30 -11.23 -5.39
N ALA A 76 -10.67 -11.80 -4.36
CA ALA A 76 -11.20 -11.83 -2.99
C ALA A 76 -10.98 -10.51 -2.22
N PHE A 77 -10.04 -9.68 -2.68
CA PHE A 77 -9.77 -8.38 -2.07
C PHE A 77 -10.85 -7.34 -2.42
N THR A 78 -11.42 -6.71 -1.40
CA THR A 78 -12.39 -5.63 -1.56
C THR A 78 -11.71 -4.27 -1.44
N TRP A 79 -11.69 -3.51 -2.53
CA TRP A 79 -11.21 -2.13 -2.53
C TRP A 79 -12.21 -1.21 -1.85
N ASP A 80 -11.74 -0.40 -0.89
CA ASP A 80 -12.55 0.57 -0.17
C ASP A 80 -12.17 2.01 -0.58
N PRO A 81 -13.06 2.76 -1.26
CA PRO A 81 -12.86 4.17 -1.55
C PRO A 81 -12.65 5.06 -0.33
N ALA A 82 -13.16 4.66 0.84
CA ALA A 82 -12.92 5.39 2.10
C ALA A 82 -11.47 5.31 2.58
N LEU A 83 -10.70 4.35 2.05
CA LEU A 83 -9.25 4.27 2.23
C LEU A 83 -8.49 5.07 1.17
N GLU A 84 -9.15 5.85 0.32
CA GLU A 84 -8.57 6.85 -0.59
C GLU A 84 -7.76 6.26 -1.76
N ASP A 85 -6.67 5.55 -1.51
CA ASP A 85 -5.68 5.12 -2.50
C ASP A 85 -5.34 3.61 -2.38
N VAL A 86 -4.63 3.09 -3.39
CA VAL A 86 -4.12 1.70 -3.42
C VAL A 86 -3.27 1.36 -2.18
N HIS A 87 -2.45 2.31 -1.74
CA HIS A 87 -1.46 2.09 -0.70
C HIS A 87 -2.08 1.93 0.69
N MET A 88 -3.05 2.77 1.02
CA MET A 88 -3.85 2.72 2.23
C MET A 88 -4.70 1.45 2.29
N ASN A 89 -5.27 1.02 1.16
CA ASN A 89 -6.00 -0.23 1.05
C ASN A 89 -5.10 -1.42 1.42
N ILE A 90 -3.89 -1.47 0.84
CA ILE A 90 -2.92 -2.53 1.11
C ILE A 90 -2.40 -2.47 2.54
N GLU A 91 -2.02 -1.29 3.06
CA GLU A 91 -1.51 -1.11 4.42
C GLU A 91 -2.57 -1.43 5.48
N SER A 92 -3.83 -1.08 5.24
CA SER A 92 -4.97 -1.42 6.10
C SER A 92 -5.19 -2.93 6.15
N ARG A 93 -5.24 -3.59 4.98
CA ARG A 93 -5.41 -5.04 4.92
C ARG A 93 -4.22 -5.77 5.55
N LEU A 94 -2.99 -5.33 5.28
CA LEU A 94 -1.80 -5.88 5.90
C LEU A 94 -1.88 -5.79 7.42
N THR A 95 -2.22 -4.62 7.97
CA THR A 95 -2.37 -4.43 9.41
C THR A 95 -3.45 -5.33 10.01
N ALA A 96 -4.54 -5.58 9.29
CA ALA A 96 -5.57 -6.54 9.72
C ALA A 96 -5.05 -7.99 9.76
N LEU A 97 -4.11 -8.36 8.89
CA LEU A 97 -3.52 -9.70 8.81
C LEU A 97 -2.41 -9.92 9.86
N VAL A 98 -1.51 -8.96 10.03
CA VAL A 98 -0.30 -9.13 10.85
C VAL A 98 -0.36 -8.37 12.18
N GLY A 99 -1.43 -7.63 12.43
CA GLY A 99 -1.61 -6.86 13.65
C GLY A 99 -0.71 -5.60 13.72
N PRO A 100 -0.31 -5.16 14.93
CA PRO A 100 0.38 -3.89 15.14
C PRO A 100 1.68 -3.71 14.36
N VAL A 101 2.34 -4.79 13.95
CA VAL A 101 3.56 -4.72 13.13
C VAL A 101 3.30 -4.08 11.76
N GLY A 102 2.08 -4.20 11.22
CA GLY A 102 1.67 -3.58 9.96
C GLY A 102 1.89 -2.06 9.95
N GLY A 103 1.61 -1.40 11.07
CA GLY A 103 1.82 0.04 11.23
C GLY A 103 3.29 0.47 11.21
N LYS A 104 4.24 -0.46 11.36
CA LYS A 104 5.68 -0.15 11.26
C LYS A 104 6.16 -0.04 9.81
N LEU A 105 5.45 -0.62 8.84
CA LEU A 105 5.89 -0.68 7.45
C LEU A 105 6.14 0.71 6.85
N HIS A 106 5.32 1.71 7.18
CA HIS A 106 5.47 3.06 6.62
C HIS A 106 6.57 3.90 7.31
N THR A 107 7.32 3.33 8.25
CA THR A 107 8.40 4.04 8.95
C THR A 107 9.48 4.47 7.96
N GLY A 108 9.87 5.75 7.99
CA GLY A 108 10.90 6.30 7.11
C GLY A 108 10.50 6.42 5.64
N ARG A 109 9.21 6.29 5.32
CA ARG A 109 8.66 6.39 3.96
C ARG A 109 7.57 7.47 3.92
N SER A 110 7.39 8.08 2.75
CA SER A 110 6.27 8.98 2.46
C SER A 110 5.45 8.39 1.31
N ARG A 111 4.18 8.80 1.21
CA ARG A 111 3.38 8.48 0.04
C ARG A 111 3.98 9.07 -1.24
N ASN A 112 4.73 10.17 -1.15
CA ASN A 112 5.36 10.84 -2.29
C ASN A 112 6.42 9.98 -2.98
N ASP A 113 7.37 9.40 -2.22
CA ASP A 113 8.40 8.54 -2.80
C ASP A 113 7.86 7.16 -3.17
N GLN A 114 6.88 6.66 -2.42
CA GLN A 114 6.20 5.40 -2.72
C GLN A 114 5.47 5.46 -4.07
N VAL A 115 4.57 6.41 -4.28
CA VAL A 115 3.84 6.51 -5.56
C VAL A 115 4.77 6.80 -6.75
N ALA A 116 5.86 7.55 -6.53
CA ALA A 116 6.86 7.80 -7.56
C ALA A 116 7.62 6.53 -7.96
N LEU A 117 7.93 5.65 -6.99
CA LEU A 117 8.51 4.34 -7.24
C LEU A 117 7.52 3.45 -8.00
N ASP A 118 6.29 3.35 -7.51
CA ASP A 118 5.27 2.46 -8.07
C ASP A 118 4.97 2.81 -9.53
N PHE A 119 4.80 4.11 -9.81
CA PHE A 119 4.58 4.58 -11.17
C PHE A 119 5.76 4.28 -12.10
N ARG A 120 7.01 4.43 -11.64
CA ARG A 120 8.20 4.10 -12.44
C ARG A 120 8.29 2.60 -12.72
N LEU A 121 8.01 1.75 -11.73
CA LEU A 121 8.00 0.30 -11.90
C LEU A 121 6.90 -0.11 -12.88
N PHE A 122 5.70 0.45 -12.73
CA PHE A 122 4.57 0.16 -13.59
C PHE A 122 4.88 0.55 -15.04
N VAL A 123 5.32 1.78 -15.29
CA VAL A 123 5.68 2.26 -16.64
C VAL A 123 6.80 1.40 -17.25
N SER A 124 7.82 1.06 -16.48
CA SER A 124 8.91 0.18 -16.92
C SER A 124 8.39 -1.20 -17.33
N GLY A 125 7.54 -1.82 -16.50
CA GLY A 125 6.92 -3.11 -16.80
C GLY A 125 6.01 -3.06 -18.03
N ARG A 126 5.20 -2.01 -18.17
CA ARG A 126 4.33 -1.80 -19.35
C ARG A 126 5.14 -1.57 -20.62
N ALA A 127 6.23 -0.81 -20.56
CA ALA A 127 7.12 -0.58 -21.69
C ALA A 127 7.85 -1.85 -22.13
N ALA A 128 8.29 -2.67 -21.17
CA ALA A 128 8.89 -3.98 -21.45
C ALA A 128 7.89 -4.93 -22.12
N ALA A 129 6.66 -5.00 -21.61
CA ALA A 129 5.58 -5.79 -22.21
C ALA A 129 5.32 -5.35 -23.66
N TRP A 130 5.12 -4.04 -23.89
CA TRP A 130 4.95 -3.48 -25.24
C TRP A 130 6.08 -3.88 -26.18
N SER A 131 7.32 -3.76 -25.73
CA SER A 131 8.50 -4.08 -26.53
C SER A 131 8.60 -5.58 -26.87
N ALA A 132 8.05 -6.44 -26.01
CA ALA A 132 8.02 -7.89 -26.20
C ALA A 132 6.86 -8.37 -27.10
N GLY A 133 6.05 -7.46 -27.65
CA GLY A 133 4.92 -7.80 -28.51
C GLY A 133 3.66 -8.21 -27.73
N LEU A 134 3.55 -7.78 -26.46
CA LEU A 134 2.26 -7.66 -25.77
C LEU A 134 1.59 -6.32 -26.08
#